data_AF-A0A6J1WHD0-F1
#
_entry.id   AF-A0A6J1WHD0-F1
#
_cell.length_a   1.000
_cell.length_b   1.000
_cell.length_c   1.000
_cell.angle_alpha   90.00
_cell.angle_beta   90.00
_cell.angle_gamma   90.00
#
_symmetry.space_group_name_H-M   'P 1'
#
loop_
_entity.id
_entity.type
_entity.pdbx_description
1 polymer ?
#
loop_
_entity_poly.entity_id
_entity_poly.type
_entity_poly.pdbx_seq_one_letter_code
_entity_poly.pdbx_strand_id
1 'polypeptide(L)'
;LQVVANFLAMNERDEIVGMQGEIIHTLNKNETAIKNTEYYGMVKDRSNVLLMGDNIGDAGMAEGMEHCDVVIKIGFLSCKVEENLQNYMDKFDIVLVNEHTLDVANALIDLLQ
;
A
#
# COMPACT_ATOMS: atom_id res chain seq x y z
N LEU A 1 8.51 -13.22 -0.94
CA LEU A 1 8.09 -11.90 -0.42
C LEU A 1 8.92 -10.86 -1.13
N GLN A 2 8.29 -9.92 -1.83
CA GLN A 2 8.96 -8.78 -2.47
C GLN A 2 8.61 -7.54 -1.65
N VAL A 3 9.61 -6.72 -1.34
CA VAL A 3 9.45 -5.52 -0.49
C VAL A 3 9.97 -4.32 -1.26
N VAL A 4 9.12 -3.31 -1.45
CA VAL A 4 9.47 -2.05 -2.09
C VAL A 4 9.43 -0.97 -1.00
N ALA A 5 10.59 -0.40 -0.68
CA ALA A 5 10.76 0.58 0.38
C ALA A 5 12.03 1.41 0.13
N ASN A 6 12.23 2.46 0.94
CA ASN A 6 13.50 3.17 0.96
C ASN A 6 14.54 2.34 1.71
N PHE A 7 15.41 1.66 0.97
CA PHE A 7 16.52 0.91 1.54
C PHE A 7 17.70 1.82 1.85
N LEU A 8 18.43 1.53 2.92
CA LEU A 8 19.63 2.29 3.29
C LEU A 8 20.79 1.95 2.34
N ALA A 9 21.50 2.96 1.87
CA ALA A 9 22.75 2.79 1.14
C ALA A 9 23.89 2.66 2.15
N MET A 10 24.66 1.58 2.06
CA MET A 10 25.83 1.33 2.91
C MET A 10 27.11 1.40 2.07
N ASN A 11 28.18 1.92 2.66
CA ASN A 11 29.51 1.91 2.05
C ASN A 11 30.24 0.59 2.35
N GLU A 12 31.47 0.44 1.85
CA GLU A 12 32.32 -0.76 2.07
C GLU A 12 32.70 -1.01 3.54
N ARG A 13 32.40 -0.07 4.45
CA ARG A 13 32.66 -0.16 5.89
C ARG A 13 31.39 -0.40 6.70
N ASP A 14 30.29 -0.78 6.04
CA ASP A 14 28.96 -0.95 6.64
C ASP A 14 28.41 0.32 7.31
N GLU A 15 28.82 1.51 6.84
CA GLU A 15 28.29 2.79 7.34
C GLU A 15 27.15 3.28 6.43
N ILE A 16 26.10 3.84 7.04
CA ILE A 16 24.97 4.43 6.32
C ILE A 16 25.42 5.72 5.65
N VAL A 17 25.35 5.77 4.33
CA VAL A 17 25.73 6.94 3.52
C VAL A 17 24.55 7.61 2.82
N GLY A 18 23.35 7.02 2.89
CA GLY A 18 22.15 7.60 2.30
C GLY A 18 21.03 6.59 2.11
N MET A 19 20.19 6.82 1.10
CA MET A 19 19.13 5.91 0.65
C MET A 19 19.43 5.40 -0.77
N GLN A 20 19.02 4.17 -1.06
CA GLN A 20 19.13 3.57 -2.38
C GLN A 20 17.97 4.01 -3.27
N GLY A 21 18.27 4.35 -4.52
CA GLY A 21 17.25 4.61 -5.55
C GLY A 21 16.45 5.89 -5.34
N GLU A 22 15.27 5.94 -5.95
CA GLU A 22 14.34 7.05 -5.79
C GLU A 22 13.59 6.96 -4.45
N ILE A 23 13.42 8.10 -3.80
CA ILE A 23 12.75 8.17 -2.48
C ILE A 23 11.25 7.98 -2.66
N ILE A 24 10.70 6.99 -1.96
CA ILE A 24 9.27 6.75 -1.82
C ILE A 24 8.75 7.57 -0.63
N HIS A 25 7.76 8.41 -0.86
CA HIS A 25 7.05 9.21 0.13
C HIS A 25 5.53 9.04 -0.04
N THR A 26 4.73 9.50 0.92
CA THR A 26 3.26 9.26 0.99
C THR A 26 2.46 9.75 -0.23
N LEU A 27 3.07 10.52 -1.14
CA LEU A 27 2.41 11.08 -2.33
C LEU A 27 2.89 10.46 -3.65
N ASN A 28 3.90 9.58 -3.64
CA ASN A 28 4.39 8.90 -4.85
C ASN A 28 4.31 7.36 -4.75
N LYS A 29 3.58 6.84 -3.75
CA LYS A 29 3.22 5.42 -3.66
C LYS A 29 2.13 5.10 -4.68
N ASN A 30 2.48 5.06 -5.97
CA ASN A 30 1.58 4.62 -7.04
C ASN A 30 2.34 3.64 -7.96
N GLU A 31 1.73 3.22 -9.06
CA GLU A 31 2.34 2.27 -10.00
C GLU A 31 3.77 2.69 -10.45
N THR A 32 4.07 3.98 -10.50
CA THR A 32 5.40 4.50 -10.87
C THR A 32 6.50 3.98 -9.93
N ALA A 33 6.18 3.74 -8.65
CA ALA A 33 7.12 3.20 -7.68
C ALA A 33 7.50 1.73 -7.98
N ILE A 34 6.67 1.00 -8.72
CA ILE A 34 6.89 -0.42 -9.04
C ILE A 34 7.21 -0.68 -10.51
N LYS A 35 6.88 0.24 -11.43
CA LYS A 35 7.07 0.07 -12.89
C LYS A 35 8.47 -0.37 -13.30
N ASN A 36 9.49 0.16 -12.64
CA ASN A 36 10.90 -0.12 -12.97
C ASN A 36 11.49 -1.26 -12.14
N THR A 37 10.66 -2.01 -11.41
CA THR A 37 11.10 -3.11 -10.55
C THR A 37 10.70 -4.45 -11.14
N GLU A 38 11.43 -5.51 -10.81
CA GLU A 38 11.09 -6.89 -11.20
C GLU A 38 9.69 -7.31 -10.68
N TYR A 39 9.22 -6.64 -9.62
CA TYR A 39 7.90 -6.88 -9.04
C TYR A 39 6.75 -6.65 -10.03
N TYR A 40 6.86 -5.65 -10.91
CA TYR A 40 5.84 -5.38 -11.92
C TYR A 40 5.55 -6.59 -12.81
N GLY A 41 6.61 -7.28 -13.26
CA GLY A 41 6.48 -8.48 -14.09
C GLY A 41 5.82 -9.66 -13.38
N MET A 42 5.87 -9.71 -12.05
CA MET A 42 5.25 -10.77 -11.25
C MET A 42 3.75 -10.54 -11.00
N VAL A 43 3.30 -9.29 -10.99
CA VAL A 43 1.93 -8.92 -10.62
C VAL A 43 1.07 -8.48 -11.81
N LYS A 44 1.67 -8.21 -12.97
CA LYS A 44 0.95 -7.79 -14.18
C LYS A 44 -0.23 -8.69 -14.59
N ASP A 45 -0.19 -9.98 -14.26
CA ASP A 45 -1.22 -10.96 -14.61
C ASP A 45 -2.25 -11.16 -13.47
N ARG A 46 -2.14 -10.41 -12.36
CA ARG A 46 -3.06 -10.46 -11.22
C ARG A 46 -4.03 -9.29 -11.31
N SER A 47 -5.28 -9.59 -11.60
CA SER A 47 -6.32 -8.56 -11.77
C SER A 47 -7.04 -8.16 -10.48
N ASN A 48 -6.94 -8.97 -9.42
CA ASN A 48 -7.60 -8.71 -8.14
C ASN A 48 -6.60 -8.20 -7.10
N VAL A 49 -6.89 -7.07 -6.47
CA VAL A 49 -6.03 -6.43 -5.46
C VAL A 49 -6.80 -6.17 -4.16
N LEU A 50 -6.21 -6.61 -3.05
CA LEU A 50 -6.58 -6.18 -1.71
C LEU A 50 -5.56 -5.14 -1.24
N LEU A 51 -5.98 -3.88 -1.15
CA LEU A 51 -5.17 -2.75 -0.71
C LEU A 51 -5.47 -2.47 0.76
N MET A 52 -4.43 -2.33 1.57
CA MET A 52 -4.54 -1.99 2.99
C MET A 52 -3.64 -0.80 3.28
N GLY A 53 -4.15 0.21 4.00
CA GLY A 53 -3.39 1.40 4.34
C GLY A 53 -3.94 2.12 5.57
N ASP A 54 -3.08 2.88 6.24
CA ASP A 54 -3.41 3.66 7.44
C ASP A 54 -3.40 5.17 7.18
N ASN A 55 -2.98 5.59 5.98
CA ASN A 55 -3.02 6.99 5.56
C ASN A 55 -3.84 7.17 4.29
N ILE A 56 -4.40 8.36 4.09
CA ILE A 56 -5.17 8.70 2.88
C ILE A 56 -4.35 8.51 1.61
N GLY A 57 -3.05 8.80 1.64
CA GLY A 57 -2.15 8.61 0.50
C GLY A 57 -2.00 7.15 0.07
N ASP A 58 -2.24 6.20 0.97
CA ASP A 58 -2.13 4.78 0.66
C ASP A 58 -3.28 4.28 -0.22
N ALA A 59 -4.44 4.96 -0.20
CA ALA A 59 -5.54 4.66 -1.12
C ALA A 59 -5.15 4.83 -2.60
N GLY A 60 -4.08 5.58 -2.89
CA GLY A 60 -3.49 5.78 -4.20
C GLY A 60 -2.51 4.71 -4.66
N MET A 61 -2.20 3.70 -3.83
CA MET A 61 -1.19 2.68 -4.18
C MET A 61 -1.55 1.81 -5.38
N ALA A 62 -2.84 1.61 -5.62
CA ALA A 62 -3.32 0.90 -6.81
C ALA A 62 -3.54 1.83 -8.01
N GLU A 63 -3.38 3.15 -7.88
CA GLU A 63 -3.54 4.06 -9.01
C GLU A 63 -2.44 3.85 -10.06
N GLY A 64 -2.85 3.81 -11.32
CA GLY A 64 -1.99 3.50 -12.46
C GLY A 64 -2.01 2.03 -12.86
N MET A 65 -2.40 1.09 -11.99
CA MET A 65 -2.43 -0.33 -12.33
C MET A 65 -3.61 -0.67 -13.26
N GLU A 66 -3.50 -0.33 -14.56
CA GLU A 66 -4.54 -0.53 -15.58
C GLU A 66 -4.90 -2.02 -15.81
N HIS A 67 -4.07 -2.94 -15.32
CA HIS A 67 -4.29 -4.38 -15.37
C HIS A 67 -5.15 -4.92 -14.21
N CYS A 68 -5.49 -4.08 -13.23
CA CYS A 68 -6.36 -4.46 -12.12
C CYS A 68 -7.83 -4.26 -12.48
N ASP A 69 -8.61 -5.35 -12.44
CA ASP A 69 -10.05 -5.33 -12.66
C ASP A 69 -10.80 -4.96 -11.38
N VAL A 70 -10.38 -5.52 -10.25
CA VAL A 70 -11.05 -5.34 -8.95
C VAL A 70 -10.04 -4.94 -7.89
N VAL A 71 -10.29 -3.81 -7.23
CA VAL A 71 -9.49 -3.31 -6.12
C VAL A 71 -10.41 -3.10 -4.93
N ILE A 72 -10.15 -3.78 -3.82
CA ILE A 72 -10.81 -3.56 -2.53
C ILE A 72 -9.82 -2.83 -1.62
N LYS A 73 -10.22 -1.68 -1.09
CA LYS A 73 -9.40 -0.83 -0.23
C LYS A 73 -9.89 -0.85 1.22
N ILE A 74 -9.01 -1.24 2.13
CA ILE A 74 -9.24 -1.22 3.58
C ILE A 74 -8.38 -0.13 4.22
N GLY A 75 -9.02 0.82 4.89
CA GLY A 75 -8.39 1.92 5.60
C GLY A 75 -8.42 1.72 7.11
N PHE A 76 -7.26 1.76 7.76
CA PHE A 76 -7.14 1.71 9.22
C PHE A 76 -7.10 3.14 9.78
N LEU A 77 -8.12 3.52 10.56
CA LEU A 77 -8.25 4.87 11.11
C LEU A 77 -8.13 4.83 12.64
N SER A 78 -6.95 5.21 13.16
CA SER A 78 -6.70 5.28 14.62
C SER A 78 -6.39 6.69 15.13
N CYS A 79 -6.13 7.66 14.25
CA CYS A 79 -5.75 9.02 14.62
C CYS A 79 -6.76 10.06 14.10
N LYS A 80 -7.15 11.00 14.98
CA LYS A 80 -8.09 12.09 14.66
C LYS A 80 -9.35 11.59 13.94
N VAL A 81 -9.98 10.57 14.51
CA VAL A 81 -11.09 9.84 13.90
C VAL A 81 -12.18 10.78 13.40
N GLU A 82 -12.65 11.71 14.24
CA GLU A 82 -13.72 12.65 13.87
C GLU A 82 -13.35 13.57 12.69
N GLU A 83 -12.11 14.06 12.65
CA GLU A 83 -11.62 14.94 11.57
C GLU A 83 -11.44 14.19 10.24
N ASN A 84 -11.04 12.92 10.32
CA ASN A 84 -10.58 12.16 9.16
C ASN A 84 -11.61 11.17 8.61
N LEU A 85 -12.62 10.79 9.39
CA LEU A 85 -13.56 9.71 9.02
C LEU A 85 -14.19 9.91 7.65
N GLN A 86 -14.67 11.12 7.34
CA GLN A 86 -15.28 11.40 6.04
C GLN A 86 -14.28 11.19 4.90
N ASN A 87 -13.05 11.69 5.04
CA ASN A 87 -12.02 11.53 4.01
C ASN A 87 -11.66 10.06 3.78
N TYR A 88 -11.68 9.24 4.83
CA TYR A 88 -11.43 7.79 4.71
C TYR A 88 -12.59 7.08 4.03
N MET A 89 -13.82 7.40 4.42
CA MET A 89 -15.03 6.84 3.80
C MET A 89 -15.14 7.18 2.31
N ASP A 90 -14.60 8.32 1.88
CA ASP A 90 -14.59 8.73 0.46
C ASP A 90 -13.49 8.03 -0.36
N LYS A 91 -12.47 7.44 0.30
CA LYS A 91 -11.26 6.92 -0.35
C LYS A 91 -11.06 5.42 -0.22
N PHE A 92 -11.61 4.81 0.82
CA PHE A 92 -11.54 3.38 1.12
C PHE A 92 -12.93 2.76 1.06
N ASP A 93 -13.02 1.51 0.61
CA ASP A 93 -14.29 0.77 0.56
C ASP A 93 -14.71 0.32 1.97
N ILE A 94 -13.73 0.01 2.82
CA ILE A 94 -13.93 -0.41 4.21
C ILE A 94 -13.04 0.46 5.10
N VAL A 95 -13.62 1.10 6.11
CA VAL A 95 -12.89 1.88 7.12
C VAL A 95 -12.98 1.18 8.47
N LEU A 96 -11.84 0.81 9.02
CA LEU A 96 -11.73 0.17 10.33
C LEU A 96 -11.28 1.21 11.36
N VAL A 97 -12.19 1.60 12.24
CA VAL A 97 -11.95 2.66 13.24
C VAL A 97 -11.46 2.05 14.54
N ASN A 98 -10.27 2.47 14.99
CA ASN A 98 -9.61 1.94 16.19
C ASN A 98 -9.50 0.41 16.23
N GLU A 99 -9.43 -0.22 15.05
CA GLU A 99 -9.19 -1.65 14.91
C GLU A 99 -7.69 -1.92 14.84
N HIS A 100 -7.26 -2.98 15.51
CA HIS A 100 -5.84 -3.36 15.62
C HIS A 100 -5.58 -4.78 15.08
N THR A 101 -6.62 -5.49 14.65
CA THR A 101 -6.48 -6.82 14.03
C THR A 101 -6.57 -6.74 12.50
N LEU A 102 -6.23 -7.86 11.85
CA LEU A 102 -6.40 -8.05 10.42
C LEU A 102 -7.59 -8.97 10.10
N ASP A 103 -8.52 -9.15 11.04
CA ASP A 103 -9.56 -10.18 10.94
C ASP A 103 -10.49 -9.95 9.75
N VAL A 104 -10.81 -8.69 9.43
CA VAL A 104 -11.61 -8.35 8.24
C VAL A 104 -10.88 -8.72 6.96
N ALA A 105 -9.57 -8.43 6.87
CA ALA A 105 -8.77 -8.78 5.71
C ALA A 105 -8.62 -10.30 5.56
N ASN A 106 -8.37 -11.01 6.67
CA ASN A 106 -8.29 -12.47 6.68
C ASN A 106 -9.62 -13.12 6.30
N ALA A 107 -10.75 -12.62 6.82
CA ALA A 107 -12.07 -13.12 6.45
C ALA A 107 -12.37 -12.96 4.95
N LEU A 108 -11.96 -11.86 4.34
CA LEU A 108 -12.09 -11.67 2.88
C LEU A 108 -11.24 -12.68 2.10
N ILE A 109 -10.02 -12.96 2.57
CA ILE A 109 -9.13 -13.94 1.94
C ILE A 109 -9.71 -15.36 2.07
N ASP A 110 -10.23 -15.72 3.24
CA ASP A 110 -10.82 -17.04 3.51
C ASP A 110 -12.08 -17.29 2.68
N LEU A 111 -12.84 -16.25 2.32
CA LEU A 111 -14.00 -16.36 1.43
C LEU A 111 -13.64 -16.65 -0.04
N LEU A 112 -12.38 -16.43 -0.44
CA LEU A 112 -11.88 -16.66 -1.79
C LEU A 112 -11.22 -18.03 -1.97
N GLN A 113 -11.09 -18.82 -0.89
CA GLN A 113 -10.54 -20.18 -0.89
C GLN A 113 -11.62 -21.25 -1.08
#